data_AF-A0A964K7J6-F1
#
_entry.id   AF-A0A964K7J6-F1
#
_cell.length_a   1.000
_cell.length_b   1.000
_cell.length_c   1.000
_cell.angle_alpha   90.00
_cell.angle_beta   90.00
_cell.angle_gamma   90.00
#
_symmetry.space_group_name_H-M   'P 1'
#
loop_
_entity.id
_entity.type
_entity.pdbx_description
1 polymer ?
#
loop_
_entity_poly.entity_id
_entity_poly.type
_entity_poly.pdbx_seq_one_letter_code
_entity_poly.pdbx_strand_id
1 'polypeptide(L)'
;MKRQSKSAAVLAAVKAKRGYLLPYHRLLAATDPDLLAAYDAYYERLTLLPRALTPRQRELVWTALQLAAREAHGSIHLRRADKAGIPHGRLADAVALAAAAESLVALDYAAEHWANWVPAGPARQRYLKLATAARGNIDRRLAEIILVVCHAARRSYGGMRFHLPRAFKAGATVPELAEALSYMLLPCGGPALIDAVQCWADAAVARLCPAPYPPGE
;
A
#
# COMPACT_ATOMS: atom_id res chain seq x y z
N MET A 1 -2.45 -35.61 20.97
CA MET A 1 -1.10 -35.17 21.39
C MET A 1 -0.30 -34.43 20.31
N LYS A 2 -0.09 -34.96 19.09
CA LYS A 2 0.75 -34.32 18.05
C LYS A 2 0.29 -32.91 17.60
N ARG A 3 -1.02 -32.64 17.59
CA ARG A 3 -1.56 -31.33 17.16
C ARG A 3 -1.34 -30.24 18.21
N GLN A 4 -1.64 -30.52 19.48
CA GLN A 4 -1.47 -29.58 20.58
C GLN A 4 0.00 -29.16 20.76
N SER A 5 0.95 -30.11 20.63
CA SER A 5 2.38 -29.77 20.68
C SER A 5 2.81 -28.88 19.51
N LYS A 6 2.29 -29.13 18.30
CA LYS A 6 2.53 -28.29 17.12
C LYS A 6 1.94 -26.89 17.28
N SER A 7 0.70 -26.77 17.76
CA SER A 7 0.05 -25.49 18.02
C SER A 7 0.87 -24.61 18.98
N ALA A 8 1.35 -25.18 20.09
CA ALA A 8 2.19 -24.47 21.04
C ALA A 8 3.54 -24.03 20.43
N ALA A 9 4.18 -24.93 19.67
CA ALA A 9 5.46 -24.64 19.01
C ALA A 9 5.34 -23.50 17.98
N VAL A 10 4.32 -23.52 17.13
CA VAL A 10 4.13 -22.46 16.11
C VAL A 10 3.81 -21.11 16.77
N LEU A 11 2.97 -21.07 17.81
CA LEU A 11 2.70 -19.83 18.56
C LEU A 11 3.97 -19.27 19.22
N ALA A 12 4.80 -20.14 19.81
CA ALA A 12 6.07 -19.72 20.40
C ALA A 12 6.99 -19.10 19.34
N ALA A 13 7.09 -19.72 18.16
CA ALA A 13 7.89 -19.21 17.05
C ALA A 13 7.38 -17.84 16.55
N VAL A 14 6.06 -17.70 16.32
CA VAL A 14 5.45 -16.42 15.90
C VAL A 14 5.71 -15.33 16.94
N LYS A 15 5.55 -15.63 18.24
CA LYS A 15 5.80 -14.67 19.32
C LYS A 15 7.27 -14.29 19.42
N ALA A 16 8.19 -15.26 19.30
CA ALA A 16 9.62 -15.01 19.36
C ALA A 16 10.09 -14.09 18.22
N LYS A 17 9.60 -14.32 16.99
CA LYS A 17 9.95 -13.52 15.81
C LYS A 17 9.41 -12.08 15.87
N ARG A 18 8.16 -11.91 16.33
CA ARG A 18 7.43 -10.64 16.20
C ARG A 18 7.33 -9.83 17.50
N GLY A 19 7.49 -10.49 18.65
CA GLY A 19 7.31 -9.93 19.99
C GLY A 19 5.86 -9.91 20.49
N TYR A 20 4.89 -10.37 19.70
CA TYR A 20 3.46 -10.34 20.06
C TYR A 20 2.67 -11.47 19.35
N LEU A 21 1.45 -11.70 19.83
CA LEU A 21 0.46 -12.58 19.19
C LEU A 21 -0.84 -11.81 18.98
N LEU A 22 -1.47 -11.99 17.82
CA LEU A 22 -2.77 -11.44 17.50
C LEU A 22 -3.87 -12.48 17.73
N PRO A 23 -5.14 -12.08 17.91
CA PRO A 23 -6.24 -13.02 18.14
C PRO A 23 -6.32 -14.13 17.10
N TYR A 24 -6.20 -13.79 15.81
CA TYR A 24 -6.26 -14.79 14.74
C TYR A 24 -5.07 -15.75 14.73
N HIS A 25 -3.89 -15.39 15.30
CA HIS A 25 -2.81 -16.38 15.48
C HIS A 25 -3.26 -17.49 16.42
N ARG A 26 -3.98 -17.15 17.50
CA ARG A 26 -4.49 -18.14 18.46
C ARG A 26 -5.59 -18.99 17.82
N LEU A 27 -6.48 -18.36 17.04
CA LEU A 27 -7.50 -19.06 16.26
C LEU A 27 -6.86 -20.10 15.33
N LEU A 28 -5.95 -19.67 14.46
CA LEU A 28 -5.29 -20.55 13.50
C LEU A 28 -4.47 -21.63 14.21
N ALA A 29 -3.74 -21.31 15.28
CA ALA A 29 -3.03 -22.34 16.04
C ALA A 29 -3.96 -23.44 16.57
N ALA A 30 -5.17 -23.07 17.02
CA ALA A 30 -6.14 -24.01 17.56
C ALA A 30 -6.82 -24.85 16.45
N THR A 31 -7.13 -24.23 15.31
CA THR A 31 -7.95 -24.84 14.26
C THR A 31 -7.14 -25.46 13.13
N ASP A 32 -5.98 -24.88 12.79
CA ASP A 32 -5.08 -25.28 11.72
C ASP A 32 -3.66 -24.69 11.90
N PRO A 33 -2.80 -25.35 12.69
CA PRO A 33 -1.44 -24.84 12.96
C PRO A 33 -0.53 -24.85 11.72
N ASP A 34 -0.84 -25.62 10.68
CA ASP A 34 -0.11 -25.58 9.42
C ASP A 34 -0.42 -24.31 8.63
N LEU A 35 -1.70 -23.92 8.60
CA LEU A 35 -2.11 -22.64 8.04
C LEU A 35 -1.49 -21.47 8.79
N LEU A 36 -1.38 -21.51 10.12
CA LEU A 36 -0.65 -20.48 10.87
C LEU A 36 0.82 -20.40 10.46
N ALA A 37 1.51 -21.54 10.30
CA ALA A 37 2.90 -21.57 9.89
C ALA A 37 3.09 -20.99 8.48
N ALA A 38 2.23 -21.36 7.53
CA ALA A 38 2.23 -20.82 6.17
C ALA A 38 1.97 -19.31 6.16
N TYR A 39 0.99 -18.85 6.94
CA TYR A 39 0.70 -17.43 7.11
C TYR A 39 1.88 -16.66 7.70
N ASP A 40 2.57 -17.23 8.70
CA ASP A 40 3.73 -16.58 9.32
C ASP A 40 4.88 -16.40 8.32
N ALA A 41 5.18 -17.43 7.54
CA ALA A 41 6.19 -17.39 6.49
C ALA A 41 5.84 -16.37 5.39
N TYR A 42 4.58 -16.34 4.97
CA TYR A 42 4.07 -15.33 4.03
C TYR A 42 4.25 -13.90 4.57
N TYR A 43 3.80 -13.64 5.79
CA TYR A 43 3.89 -12.31 6.40
C TYR A 43 5.36 -11.86 6.59
N GLU A 44 6.27 -12.78 6.91
CA GLU A 44 7.70 -12.49 7.02
C GLU A 44 8.29 -12.04 5.68
N ARG A 45 8.00 -12.77 4.60
CA ARG A 45 8.42 -12.42 3.23
C ARG A 45 7.82 -11.08 2.78
N LEU A 46 6.55 -10.85 3.11
CA LEU A 46 5.84 -9.66 2.68
C LEU A 46 6.28 -8.40 3.44
N THR A 47 6.43 -8.49 4.76
CA THR A 47 6.47 -7.30 5.64
C THR A 47 7.72 -7.14 6.49
N LEU A 48 8.50 -8.21 6.72
CA LEU A 48 9.65 -8.17 7.63
C LEU A 48 10.96 -8.09 6.85
N LEU A 49 11.14 -9.01 5.89
CA LEU A 49 12.37 -9.10 5.13
C LEU A 49 12.58 -7.87 4.22
N PRO A 50 13.84 -7.46 4.01
CA PRO A 50 14.17 -6.44 3.01
C PRO A 50 13.71 -6.88 1.62
N ARG A 51 13.25 -5.92 0.84
CA ARG A 51 12.85 -6.07 -0.55
C ARG A 51 13.36 -4.85 -1.33
N ALA A 52 12.58 -4.26 -2.23
CA ALA A 52 12.97 -3.10 -3.02
C ALA A 52 12.89 -1.78 -2.22
N LEU A 53 11.90 -1.63 -1.35
CA LEU A 53 11.79 -0.47 -0.46
C LEU A 53 12.68 -0.64 0.78
N THR A 54 13.32 0.45 1.20
CA THR A 54 14.01 0.48 2.50
C THR A 54 12.99 0.32 3.64
N PRO A 55 13.42 -0.16 4.83
CA PRO A 55 12.51 -0.28 5.98
C PRO A 55 11.76 1.02 6.29
N ARG A 56 12.42 2.18 6.19
CA ARG A 56 11.77 3.49 6.43
C ARG A 56 10.74 3.83 5.36
N GLN A 57 11.05 3.58 4.08
CA GLN A 57 10.10 3.82 2.99
C GLN A 57 8.88 2.91 3.09
N ARG A 58 9.10 1.63 3.42
CA ARG A 58 8.05 0.65 3.65
C ARG A 58 7.05 1.13 4.70
N GLU A 59 7.51 1.60 5.86
CA GLU A 59 6.58 2.03 6.91
C GLU A 59 5.80 3.33 6.54
N LEU A 60 6.36 4.20 5.69
CA LEU A 60 5.61 5.35 5.13
C LEU A 60 4.49 4.88 4.18
N VAL A 61 4.76 3.88 3.34
CA VAL A 61 3.72 3.27 2.48
C VAL A 61 2.64 2.59 3.34
N TRP A 62 3.02 1.82 4.35
CA TRP A 62 2.06 1.19 5.27
C TRP A 62 1.19 2.21 6.02
N THR A 63 1.77 3.33 6.43
CA THR A 63 1.05 4.41 7.11
C THR A 63 -0.05 4.98 6.21
N ALA A 64 0.30 5.31 4.96
CA ALA A 64 -0.67 5.82 3.99
C ALA A 64 -1.73 4.77 3.60
N LEU A 65 -1.31 3.52 3.39
CA LEU A 65 -2.20 2.40 3.05
C LEU A 65 -3.23 2.14 4.14
N GLN A 66 -2.84 2.17 5.42
CA GLN A 66 -3.79 1.96 6.52
C GLN A 66 -4.86 3.05 6.58
N LEU A 67 -4.48 4.31 6.36
CA LEU A 67 -5.48 5.38 6.27
C LEU A 67 -6.40 5.16 5.06
N ALA A 68 -5.84 4.78 3.91
CA ALA A 68 -6.61 4.54 2.70
C ALA A 68 -7.61 3.38 2.85
N ALA A 69 -7.22 2.32 3.55
CA ALA A 69 -8.04 1.15 3.86
C ALA A 69 -8.95 1.32 5.09
N ARG A 70 -8.86 2.45 5.82
CA ARG A 70 -9.55 2.68 7.10
C ARG A 70 -9.27 1.60 8.15
N GLU A 71 -8.01 1.13 8.22
CA GLU A 71 -7.60 0.01 9.05
C GLU A 71 -6.87 0.47 10.33
N ALA A 72 -7.52 0.37 11.49
CA ALA A 72 -6.98 0.80 12.78
C ALA A 72 -6.06 -0.22 13.46
N HIS A 73 -6.19 -1.52 13.16
CA HIS A 73 -5.38 -2.59 13.74
C HIS A 73 -3.94 -2.61 13.22
N GLY A 74 -3.63 -1.85 12.16
CA GLY A 74 -2.29 -1.75 11.59
C GLY A 74 -1.29 -0.90 12.39
N SER A 75 -1.64 -0.42 13.59
CA SER A 75 -0.78 0.39 14.48
C SER A 75 0.62 -0.17 14.73
N ILE A 76 0.84 -1.45 14.46
CA ILE A 76 2.18 -2.04 14.45
C ILE A 76 3.16 -1.34 13.50
N HIS A 77 2.71 -0.90 12.33
CA HIS A 77 3.57 -0.21 11.37
C HIS A 77 3.98 1.16 11.89
N LEU A 78 3.11 1.84 12.65
CA LEU A 78 3.46 3.08 13.34
C LEU A 78 4.51 2.83 14.42
N ARG A 79 4.40 1.73 15.20
CA ARG A 79 5.44 1.33 16.17
C ARG A 79 6.76 0.95 15.49
N ARG A 80 6.72 0.33 14.31
CA ARG A 80 7.92 0.01 13.51
C ARG A 80 8.56 1.28 12.95
N ALA A 81 7.75 2.23 12.50
CA ALA A 81 8.23 3.52 12.02
C ALA A 81 8.95 4.30 13.13
N ASP A 82 8.36 4.32 14.33
CA ASP A 82 8.94 4.95 15.52
C ASP A 82 10.29 4.28 15.89
N LYS A 83 10.33 2.94 15.94
CA LYS A 83 11.59 2.18 16.15
C LYS A 83 12.63 2.43 15.06
N ALA A 84 12.21 2.70 13.83
CA ALA A 84 13.09 3.05 12.71
C ALA A 84 13.53 4.53 12.71
N GLY A 85 13.16 5.30 13.74
CA GLY A 85 13.50 6.71 13.88
C GLY A 85 12.85 7.61 12.82
N ILE A 86 11.69 7.23 12.30
CA ILE A 86 10.93 8.09 11.38
C ILE A 86 10.29 9.22 12.20
N PRO A 87 10.59 10.50 11.90
CA PRO A 87 9.95 11.62 12.59
C PRO A 87 8.44 11.59 12.39
N HIS A 88 7.65 11.89 13.42
CA HIS A 88 6.19 11.86 13.32
C HIS A 88 5.65 12.82 12.24
N GLY A 89 6.33 13.93 11.98
CA GLY A 89 6.02 14.81 10.84
C GLY A 89 6.08 14.11 9.48
N ARG A 90 6.99 13.14 9.29
CA ARG A 90 7.04 12.33 8.06
C ARG A 90 5.87 11.34 7.98
N LEU A 91 5.36 10.85 9.11
CA LEU A 91 4.14 10.04 9.14
C LEU A 91 2.92 10.89 8.79
N ALA A 92 2.86 12.13 9.30
CA ALA A 92 1.84 13.11 8.94
C ALA A 92 1.86 13.43 7.44
N ASP A 93 3.04 13.58 6.81
CA ASP A 93 3.18 13.73 5.36
C ASP A 93 2.55 12.53 4.59
N ALA A 94 2.77 11.30 5.06
CA ALA A 94 2.19 10.10 4.43
C ALA A 94 0.66 10.05 4.59
N VAL A 95 0.14 10.43 5.77
CA VAL A 95 -1.29 10.58 6.03
C VAL A 95 -1.89 11.67 5.14
N ALA A 96 -1.21 12.80 4.99
CA ALA A 96 -1.65 13.91 4.16
C ALA A 96 -1.73 13.52 2.68
N LEU A 97 -0.76 12.75 2.16
CA LEU A 97 -0.83 12.19 0.81
C LEU A 97 -2.04 11.26 0.64
N ALA A 98 -2.30 10.38 1.60
CA ALA A 98 -3.45 9.48 1.57
C ALA A 98 -4.79 10.23 1.62
N ALA A 99 -4.86 11.36 2.34
CA ALA A 99 -6.01 12.26 2.35
C ALA A 99 -6.14 13.04 1.04
N ALA A 100 -5.02 13.56 0.49
CA ALA A 100 -5.01 14.25 -0.79
C ALA A 100 -5.56 13.36 -1.91
N ALA A 101 -5.20 12.07 -1.94
CA ALA A 101 -5.75 11.11 -2.91
C ALA A 101 -7.29 11.05 -2.93
N GLU A 102 -7.97 11.31 -1.81
CA GLU A 102 -9.45 11.35 -1.77
C GLU A 102 -10.00 12.55 -2.54
N SER A 103 -9.28 13.68 -2.56
CA SER A 103 -9.71 14.88 -3.27
C SER A 103 -9.75 14.71 -4.78
N LEU A 104 -8.92 13.83 -5.36
CA LEU A 104 -8.96 13.58 -6.80
C LEU A 104 -10.27 12.92 -7.21
N VAL A 105 -10.82 12.01 -6.41
CA VAL A 105 -12.10 11.33 -6.70
C VAL A 105 -13.24 12.34 -6.77
N ALA A 106 -13.30 13.26 -5.80
CA ALA A 106 -14.31 14.33 -5.79
C ALA A 106 -14.15 15.29 -6.99
N LEU A 107 -12.91 15.60 -7.38
CA LEU A 107 -12.62 16.47 -8.52
C LEU A 107 -12.92 15.79 -9.86
N ASP A 108 -12.64 14.49 -10.00
CA ASP A 108 -12.98 13.73 -11.20
C ASP A 108 -14.51 13.60 -11.33
N TYR A 109 -15.26 13.41 -10.23
CA TYR A 109 -16.73 13.44 -10.25
C TYR A 109 -17.29 14.77 -10.78
N ALA A 110 -16.77 15.89 -10.28
CA ALA A 110 -17.16 17.22 -10.77
C ALA A 110 -16.79 17.41 -12.25
N ALA A 111 -15.63 16.90 -12.67
CA ALA A 111 -15.20 16.99 -14.07
C ALA A 111 -16.05 16.11 -15.01
N GLU A 112 -16.56 14.98 -14.53
CA GLU A 112 -17.44 14.09 -15.30
C GLU A 112 -18.85 14.67 -15.45
N HIS A 113 -19.44 15.16 -14.36
CA HIS A 113 -20.84 15.60 -14.37
C HIS A 113 -21.03 17.09 -14.66
N TRP A 114 -20.02 17.93 -14.42
CA TRP A 114 -20.11 19.39 -14.56
C TRP A 114 -19.03 19.95 -15.49
N ALA A 115 -18.63 19.19 -16.51
CA ALA A 115 -17.53 19.54 -17.42
C ALA A 115 -17.62 20.95 -18.04
N ASN A 116 -18.84 21.46 -18.27
CA ASN A 116 -19.08 22.81 -18.82
C ASN A 116 -18.65 23.94 -17.87
N TRP A 117 -18.65 23.69 -16.56
CA TRP A 117 -18.32 24.68 -15.52
C TRP A 117 -17.01 24.35 -14.80
N VAL A 118 -16.66 23.06 -14.68
CA VAL A 118 -15.46 22.57 -14.00
C VAL A 118 -14.67 21.68 -14.94
N PRO A 119 -13.80 22.25 -15.79
CA PRO A 119 -13.01 21.44 -16.71
C PRO A 119 -11.96 20.59 -15.97
N ALA A 120 -11.77 19.35 -16.44
CA ALA A 120 -10.88 18.37 -15.82
C ALA A 120 -9.42 18.85 -15.66
N GLY A 121 -8.91 19.60 -16.66
CA GLY A 121 -7.52 20.10 -16.66
C GLY A 121 -7.22 21.00 -15.45
N PRO A 122 -7.90 22.15 -15.30
CA PRO A 122 -7.77 23.02 -14.12
C PRO A 122 -8.04 22.31 -12.79
N ALA A 123 -9.04 21.42 -12.72
CA ALA A 123 -9.32 20.63 -11.52
C ALA A 123 -8.12 19.75 -11.13
N ARG A 124 -7.54 19.03 -12.09
CA ARG A 124 -6.33 18.21 -11.87
C ARG A 124 -5.11 19.04 -11.49
N GLN A 125 -4.96 20.26 -12.01
CA GLN A 125 -3.89 21.16 -11.58
C GLN A 125 -4.04 21.59 -10.12
N ARG A 126 -5.28 21.81 -9.65
CA ARG A 126 -5.55 22.08 -8.22
C ARG A 126 -5.21 20.86 -7.37
N TYR A 127 -5.62 19.67 -7.77
CA TYR A 127 -5.25 18.42 -7.11
C TYR A 127 -3.73 18.26 -6.99
N LEU A 128 -2.97 18.48 -8.08
CA LEU A 128 -1.51 18.35 -8.04
C LEU A 128 -0.84 19.34 -7.07
N LYS A 129 -1.39 20.54 -6.91
CA LYS A 129 -0.93 21.49 -5.88
C LYS A 129 -1.19 20.95 -4.48
N LEU A 130 -2.38 20.40 -4.22
CA LEU A 130 -2.70 19.74 -2.94
C LEU A 130 -1.76 18.57 -2.66
N ALA A 131 -1.56 17.66 -3.61
CA ALA A 131 -0.66 16.52 -3.46
C ALA A 131 0.80 16.95 -3.24
N THR A 132 1.25 18.01 -3.91
CA THR A 132 2.60 18.57 -3.76
C THR A 132 2.82 19.17 -2.38
N ALA A 133 1.82 19.88 -1.84
CA ALA A 133 1.86 20.40 -0.47
C ALA A 133 1.80 19.25 0.56
N ALA A 134 0.88 18.30 0.37
CA ALA A 134 0.66 17.15 1.24
C ALA A 134 1.90 16.25 1.37
N ARG A 135 2.69 16.13 0.30
CA ARG A 135 3.94 15.37 0.29
C ARG A 135 4.91 15.80 1.40
N GLY A 136 4.89 17.08 1.77
CA GLY A 136 5.87 17.66 2.70
C GLY A 136 7.30 17.29 2.29
N ASN A 137 7.97 16.55 3.16
CA ASN A 137 9.38 16.20 2.96
C ASN A 137 9.58 14.84 2.24
N ILE A 138 8.53 14.03 2.03
CA ILE A 138 8.63 12.74 1.33
C ILE A 138 9.15 12.96 -0.09
N ASP A 139 10.15 12.20 -0.56
CA ASP A 139 10.67 12.42 -1.91
C ASP A 139 9.59 12.15 -2.99
N ARG A 140 9.73 12.79 -4.15
CA ARG A 140 8.70 12.75 -5.19
C ARG A 140 8.38 11.32 -5.64
N ARG A 141 9.40 10.47 -5.76
CA ARG A 141 9.24 9.07 -6.19
C ARG A 141 8.38 8.29 -5.20
N LEU A 142 8.73 8.35 -3.91
CA LEU A 142 7.96 7.65 -2.87
C LEU A 142 6.54 8.21 -2.74
N ALA A 143 6.36 9.54 -2.88
CA ALA A 143 5.05 10.16 -2.82
C ALA A 143 4.11 9.66 -3.93
N GLU A 144 4.60 9.56 -5.16
CA GLU A 144 3.82 9.03 -6.28
C GLU A 144 3.52 7.53 -6.09
N ILE A 145 4.44 6.73 -5.54
CA ILE A 145 4.17 5.33 -5.13
C ILE A 145 3.06 5.26 -4.08
N ILE A 146 3.11 6.12 -3.06
CA ILE A 146 2.09 6.20 -2.01
C ILE A 146 0.72 6.53 -2.61
N LEU A 147 0.64 7.50 -3.53
CA LEU A 147 -0.61 7.88 -4.19
C LEU A 147 -1.17 6.74 -5.05
N VAL A 148 -0.31 6.00 -5.78
CA VAL A 148 -0.71 4.78 -6.50
C VAL A 148 -1.35 3.77 -5.53
N VAL A 149 -0.69 3.46 -4.41
CA VAL A 149 -1.21 2.52 -3.41
C VAL A 149 -2.51 3.00 -2.78
N CYS A 150 -2.65 4.29 -2.48
CA CYS A 150 -3.87 4.85 -1.88
C CYS A 150 -5.07 4.77 -2.83
N HIS A 151 -4.86 5.03 -4.12
CA HIS A 151 -5.90 4.87 -5.13
C HIS A 151 -6.24 3.39 -5.36
N ALA A 152 -5.24 2.51 -5.41
CA ALA A 152 -5.44 1.07 -5.53
C ALA A 152 -6.24 0.50 -4.35
N ALA A 153 -5.89 0.86 -3.11
CA ALA A 153 -6.59 0.44 -1.90
C ALA A 153 -8.08 0.84 -1.89
N ARG A 154 -8.41 2.00 -2.48
CA ARG A 154 -9.78 2.50 -2.59
C ARG A 154 -10.46 2.16 -3.92
N ARG A 155 -9.83 1.34 -4.76
CA ARG A 155 -10.35 0.94 -6.09
C ARG A 155 -10.65 2.14 -7.01
N SER A 156 -9.92 3.23 -6.81
CA SER A 156 -10.01 4.47 -7.59
C SER A 156 -9.04 4.41 -8.77
N TYR A 157 -9.32 3.54 -9.74
CA TYR A 157 -8.37 3.21 -10.82
C TYR A 157 -8.05 4.38 -11.77
N GLY A 158 -8.94 5.37 -11.92
CA GLY A 158 -8.64 6.60 -12.64
C GLY A 158 -7.46 7.36 -12.03
N GLY A 159 -7.49 7.53 -10.69
CA GLY A 159 -6.38 8.11 -9.94
C GLY A 159 -5.12 7.24 -9.94
N MET A 160 -5.26 5.91 -9.89
CA MET A 160 -4.12 4.99 -10.03
C MET A 160 -3.42 5.17 -11.39
N ARG A 161 -4.17 5.17 -12.49
CA ARG A 161 -3.66 5.43 -13.86
C ARG A 161 -3.04 6.82 -13.99
N PHE A 162 -3.53 7.80 -13.23
CA PHE A 162 -2.95 9.14 -13.21
C PHE A 162 -1.57 9.16 -12.53
N HIS A 163 -1.37 8.40 -11.44
CA HIS A 163 -0.13 8.41 -10.68
C HIS A 163 0.93 7.40 -11.15
N LEU A 164 0.55 6.29 -11.78
CA LEU A 164 1.49 5.30 -12.32
C LEU A 164 2.59 5.92 -13.22
N PRO A 165 2.27 6.61 -14.34
CA PRO A 165 3.30 7.22 -15.20
C PRO A 165 4.16 8.25 -14.45
N ARG A 166 3.59 8.92 -13.45
CA ARG A 166 4.29 9.94 -12.65
C ARG A 166 5.28 9.31 -11.68
N ALA A 167 4.95 8.17 -11.09
CA ALA A 167 5.86 7.40 -10.25
C ALA A 167 7.09 6.95 -11.05
N PHE A 168 6.88 6.35 -12.24
CA PHE A 168 8.00 5.95 -13.10
C PHE A 168 8.82 7.12 -13.60
N LYS A 169 8.18 8.23 -14.00
CA LYS A 169 8.90 9.46 -14.36
C LYS A 169 9.71 10.05 -13.20
N ALA A 170 9.30 9.80 -11.96
CA ALA A 170 10.04 10.17 -10.76
C ALA A 170 11.13 9.16 -10.36
N GLY A 171 11.31 8.07 -11.13
CA GLY A 171 12.35 7.06 -10.90
C GLY A 171 11.90 5.86 -10.08
N ALA A 172 10.60 5.61 -9.94
CA ALA A 172 10.10 4.38 -9.32
C ALA A 172 10.46 3.17 -10.18
N THR A 173 10.80 2.06 -9.54
CA THR A 173 11.08 0.80 -10.24
C THR A 173 9.88 -0.15 -10.18
N VAL A 174 9.82 -1.12 -11.10
CA VAL A 174 8.78 -2.17 -11.08
C VAL A 174 8.79 -2.93 -9.75
N PRO A 175 9.95 -3.36 -9.20
CA PRO A 175 9.99 -4.01 -7.88
C PRO A 175 9.44 -3.16 -6.72
N GLU A 176 9.69 -1.85 -6.71
CA GLU A 176 9.18 -0.96 -5.66
C GLU A 176 7.66 -0.84 -5.69
N LEU A 177 7.07 -0.64 -6.88
CA LEU A 177 5.61 -0.57 -7.04
C LEU A 177 4.95 -1.93 -6.76
N ALA A 178 5.54 -3.02 -7.25
CA ALA A 178 5.06 -4.37 -6.97
C ALA A 178 5.09 -4.70 -5.47
N GLU A 179 6.16 -4.29 -4.78
CA GLU A 179 6.23 -4.40 -3.32
C GLU A 179 5.16 -3.56 -2.63
N ALA A 180 5.04 -2.28 -2.96
CA ALA A 180 4.11 -1.36 -2.33
C ALA A 180 2.65 -1.80 -2.50
N LEU A 181 2.27 -2.26 -3.70
CA LEU A 181 0.93 -2.79 -3.98
C LEU A 181 0.70 -4.13 -3.27
N SER A 182 1.70 -5.01 -3.16
CA SER A 182 1.54 -6.33 -2.51
C SER A 182 1.12 -6.22 -1.04
N TYR A 183 1.42 -5.11 -0.37
CA TYR A 183 0.97 -4.86 1.00
C TYR A 183 -0.55 -4.84 1.15
N MET A 184 -1.29 -4.48 0.10
CA MET A 184 -2.76 -4.46 0.07
C MET A 184 -3.38 -5.82 0.35
N LEU A 185 -2.65 -6.92 0.14
CA LEU A 185 -3.13 -8.27 0.47
C LEU A 185 -3.58 -8.40 1.93
N LEU A 186 -2.99 -7.64 2.85
CA LEU A 186 -3.36 -7.69 4.27
C LEU A 186 -4.62 -6.87 4.59
N PRO A 187 -4.70 -5.54 4.33
CA PRO A 187 -5.88 -4.75 4.70
C PRO A 187 -6.99 -4.71 3.65
N CYS A 188 -6.71 -5.04 2.37
CA CYS A 188 -7.67 -4.93 1.27
C CYS A 188 -8.02 -6.27 0.60
N GLY A 189 -7.20 -7.31 0.82
CA GLY A 189 -7.39 -8.65 0.27
C GLY A 189 -6.93 -8.85 -1.18
N GLY A 190 -6.93 -10.11 -1.61
CA GLY A 190 -6.53 -10.55 -2.96
C GLY A 190 -7.28 -9.87 -4.12
N PRO A 191 -8.62 -9.77 -4.10
CA PRO A 191 -9.37 -9.14 -5.18
C PRO A 191 -8.97 -7.69 -5.47
N ALA A 192 -8.68 -6.90 -4.42
CA ALA A 192 -8.21 -5.52 -4.60
C ALA A 192 -6.83 -5.47 -5.28
N LEU A 193 -5.95 -6.42 -4.99
CA LEU A 193 -4.65 -6.49 -5.66
C LEU A 193 -4.79 -6.92 -7.13
N ILE A 194 -5.67 -7.88 -7.44
CA ILE A 194 -5.94 -8.32 -8.83
C ILE A 194 -6.30 -7.12 -9.70
N ASP A 195 -7.27 -6.33 -9.25
CA ASP A 195 -7.76 -5.19 -10.04
C ASP A 195 -6.71 -4.07 -10.14
N ALA A 196 -5.94 -3.83 -9.07
CA ALA A 196 -4.85 -2.86 -9.11
C ALA A 196 -3.75 -3.27 -10.10
N VAL A 197 -3.37 -4.54 -10.12
CA VAL A 197 -2.37 -5.07 -11.04
C VAL A 197 -2.90 -5.03 -12.48
N GLN A 198 -4.17 -5.36 -12.71
CA GLN A 198 -4.80 -5.22 -14.03
C GLN A 198 -4.80 -3.76 -14.50
N CYS A 199 -5.15 -2.82 -13.61
CA CYS A 199 -5.10 -1.39 -13.91
C CYS A 199 -3.70 -0.92 -14.36
N TRP A 200 -2.64 -1.45 -13.72
CA TRP A 200 -1.25 -1.19 -14.13
C TRP A 200 -0.92 -1.86 -15.47
N ALA A 201 -1.32 -3.11 -15.70
CA ALA A 201 -1.13 -3.78 -16.98
C ALA A 201 -1.78 -3.00 -18.13
N ASP A 202 -3.02 -2.53 -17.95
CA ASP A 202 -3.73 -1.71 -18.95
C ASP A 202 -3.03 -0.36 -19.21
N ALA A 203 -2.43 0.24 -18.18
CA ALA A 203 -1.64 1.47 -18.34
C ALA A 203 -0.36 1.21 -19.13
N ALA A 204 0.27 0.04 -18.95
CA ALA A 204 1.44 -0.37 -19.71
C ALA A 204 1.11 -0.69 -21.18
N VAL A 205 -0.03 -1.34 -21.46
CA VAL A 205 -0.55 -1.54 -22.83
C VAL A 205 -0.77 -0.20 -23.53
N ALA A 206 -1.30 0.79 -22.81
CA ALA A 206 -1.43 2.17 -23.28
C ALA A 206 -0.10 2.95 -23.38
N ARG A 207 1.05 2.27 -23.16
CA ARG A 207 2.41 2.83 -23.19
C ARG A 207 2.64 3.99 -22.23
N LEU A 208 1.90 4.02 -21.11
CA LEU A 208 2.05 5.06 -20.09
C LEU A 208 3.17 4.75 -19.09
N CYS A 209 3.50 3.48 -18.89
CA CYS A 209 4.50 3.02 -17.93
C CYS A 209 5.04 1.63 -18.28
N PRO A 210 6.14 1.17 -17.66
CA PRO A 210 6.57 -0.23 -17.72
C PRO A 210 5.48 -1.19 -17.24
N ALA A 211 5.48 -2.42 -17.77
CA ALA A 211 4.53 -3.46 -17.39
C ALA A 211 4.84 -4.04 -15.99
N PRO A 212 3.82 -4.48 -15.23
CA PRO A 212 4.01 -5.14 -13.94
C PRO A 212 4.66 -6.54 -14.06
N TYR A 213 4.52 -7.19 -15.22
CA TYR A 213 5.06 -8.51 -15.55
C TYR A 213 5.35 -8.59 -17.07
N PRO A 214 6.16 -9.56 -17.52
CA PRO A 214 6.42 -9.77 -18.95
C PRO A 214 5.13 -10.01 -19.75
N PRO A 215 5.04 -9.55 -21.01
CA PRO A 215 3.89 -9.84 -21.85
C PRO A 215 3.85 -11.34 -22.24
N GLY A 216 2.69 -11.99 -22.10
CA GLY A 216 2.43 -13.32 -22.67
C GLY A 216 2.16 -14.47 -21.69
N GLU A 217 1.43 -14.23 -20.60
CA GLU A 217 0.77 -15.31 -19.84
C GLU A 217 -0.74 -15.34 -20.14
#